data_AF-A0AB33TEV6-F1
#
_entry.id   AF-A0AB33TEV6-F1
#
_cell.length_a   1.000
_cell.length_b   1.000
_cell.length_c   1.000
_cell.angle_alpha   90.00
_cell.angle_beta   90.00
_cell.angle_gamma   90.00
#
_symmetry.space_group_name_H-M   'P 1'
#
loop_
_entity.id
_entity.type
_entity.pdbx_description
1 polymer ?
#
loop_
_entity_poly.entity_id
_entity_poly.type
_entity_poly.pdbx_seq_one_letter_code
_entity_poly.pdbx_strand_id
1 'polypeptide(L)'
;MLQFLRKRRQDATEKLAGNGDFGVAVCEVLDELIRRTQVIANEYPASSKMSLRDILEMPAVVGAMQAILETVAALSDVASECADATAARRDPVLKFVARVKAEGFEVANDWTLTDTRDQPHAHTDDPALLVQREAEKIARAEQAAAYHERLLRMAAAFEDTTIEYTQRVRGLIGTALDG
;
A
#
# COMPACT_ATOMS: atom_id res chain seq x y z
N MET A 1 -18.83 -12.76 -16.84
CA MET A 1 -17.41 -12.54 -16.49
C MET A 1 -16.91 -11.16 -16.86
N LEU A 2 -16.88 -10.79 -18.14
CA LEU A 2 -16.29 -9.53 -18.61
C LEU A 2 -16.87 -8.27 -17.93
N GLN A 3 -18.20 -8.18 -17.81
CA GLN A 3 -18.84 -7.08 -17.08
C GLN A 3 -18.47 -7.05 -15.59
N PHE A 4 -18.32 -8.21 -14.96
CA PHE A 4 -17.91 -8.32 -13.57
C PHE A 4 -16.48 -7.81 -13.37
N LEU A 5 -15.54 -8.17 -14.24
CA LEU A 5 -14.16 -7.67 -14.19
C LEU A 5 -14.09 -6.16 -14.43
N ARG A 6 -14.84 -5.64 -15.42
CA ARG A 6 -14.94 -4.19 -15.68
C ARG A 6 -15.47 -3.42 -14.47
N LYS A 7 -16.50 -3.95 -13.81
CA LYS A 7 -17.03 -3.38 -12.57
C LYS A 7 -15.97 -3.38 -11.47
N ARG A 8 -15.28 -4.51 -11.25
CA ARG A 8 -14.18 -4.58 -10.26
C ARG A 8 -13.06 -3.60 -10.56
N ARG A 9 -12.70 -3.41 -11.82
CA ARG A 9 -11.69 -2.44 -12.24
C ARG A 9 -12.13 -1.01 -11.93
N GLN A 10 -13.38 -0.66 -12.21
CA GLN A 10 -13.93 0.65 -11.86
C GLN A 10 -13.91 0.86 -10.34
N ASP A 11 -14.44 -0.11 -9.59
CA ASP A 11 -14.41 -0.10 -8.12
C ASP A 11 -12.98 0.09 -7.58
N ALA A 12 -11.99 -0.60 -8.16
CA ALA A 12 -10.59 -0.49 -7.76
C ALA A 12 -10.03 0.91 -8.04
N THR A 13 -10.37 1.51 -9.19
CA THR A 13 -9.94 2.87 -9.54
C THR A 13 -10.44 3.90 -8.53
N GLU A 14 -11.70 3.75 -8.08
CA GLU A 14 -12.33 4.66 -7.14
C GLU A 14 -11.86 4.42 -5.70
N LYS A 15 -11.84 3.16 -5.25
CA LYS A 15 -11.57 2.79 -3.85
C LYS A 15 -10.09 2.76 -3.50
N LEU A 16 -9.22 2.55 -4.49
CA LEU A 16 -7.78 2.52 -4.30
C LEU A 16 -7.11 3.82 -4.78
N ALA A 17 -7.90 4.84 -5.08
CA ALA A 17 -7.40 6.19 -5.33
C ALA A 17 -6.63 6.68 -4.08
N GLY A 18 -5.31 6.84 -4.21
CA GLY A 18 -4.44 7.25 -3.12
C GLY A 18 -3.64 6.12 -2.47
N ASN A 19 -3.85 4.86 -2.86
CA ASN A 19 -3.04 3.71 -2.37
C ASN A 19 -1.72 3.54 -3.14
N GLY A 20 -1.26 4.57 -3.85
CA GLY A 20 0.00 4.58 -4.60
C GLY A 20 0.13 3.41 -5.59
N ASP A 21 1.33 2.85 -5.67
CA ASP A 21 1.70 1.78 -6.61
C ASP A 21 0.91 0.49 -6.39
N PHE A 22 0.45 0.22 -5.17
CA PHE A 22 -0.39 -0.93 -4.88
C PHE A 22 -1.74 -0.84 -5.62
N GLY A 23 -2.39 0.34 -5.58
CA GLY A 23 -3.63 0.58 -6.31
C GLY A 23 -3.46 0.46 -7.82
N VAL A 24 -2.32 0.92 -8.35
CA VAL A 24 -1.95 0.78 -9.76
C VAL A 24 -1.79 -0.69 -10.14
N ALA A 25 -1.05 -1.47 -9.35
CA ALA A 25 -0.83 -2.89 -9.58
C ALA A 25 -2.15 -3.70 -9.61
N VAL A 26 -3.09 -3.39 -8.72
CA VAL A 26 -4.42 -4.03 -8.73
C VAL A 26 -5.16 -3.73 -10.04
N CYS A 27 -5.08 -2.49 -10.52
CA CYS A 27 -5.68 -2.11 -11.80
C CYS A 27 -5.02 -2.81 -12.99
N GLU A 28 -3.68 -2.92 -13.00
CA GLU A 28 -2.90 -3.65 -14.02
C GLU A 28 -3.38 -5.11 -14.15
N VAL A 29 -3.53 -5.81 -13.01
CA VAL A 29 -4.03 -7.20 -13.00
C VAL A 29 -5.45 -7.28 -13.57
N LEU A 30 -6.35 -6.38 -13.14
CA LEU A 30 -7.74 -6.38 -13.61
C LEU A 30 -7.83 -6.06 -15.11
N ASP A 31 -7.03 -5.12 -15.61
CA ASP A 31 -6.97 -4.79 -17.04
C ASP A 31 -6.48 -6.00 -17.86
N GLU A 32 -5.50 -6.75 -17.37
CA GLU A 32 -5.02 -7.98 -18.02
C GLU A 32 -6.08 -9.09 -18.02
N LEU A 33 -6.79 -9.29 -16.91
CA LEU A 33 -7.88 -10.28 -16.85
C LEU A 33 -9.04 -9.89 -17.78
N ILE A 34 -9.36 -8.60 -17.90
CA ILE A 34 -10.33 -8.07 -18.86
C ILE A 34 -9.88 -8.39 -20.28
N ARG A 35 -8.60 -8.13 -20.60
CA ARG A 35 -8.02 -8.40 -21.93
C ARG A 35 -8.16 -9.89 -22.29
N ARG A 36 -7.77 -10.81 -21.41
CA ARG A 36 -7.88 -12.27 -21.65
C ARG A 36 -9.32 -12.72 -21.81
N THR A 37 -10.21 -12.26 -20.94
CA THR A 37 -11.64 -12.57 -21.04
C THR A 37 -12.25 -12.05 -22.35
N GLN A 38 -11.79 -10.89 -22.83
CA GLN A 38 -12.25 -10.32 -24.10
C GLN A 38 -11.78 -11.14 -25.30
N VAL A 39 -10.55 -11.68 -25.28
CA VAL A 39 -10.05 -12.59 -26.33
C VAL A 39 -10.96 -13.82 -26.44
N ILE A 40 -11.25 -14.49 -25.31
CA ILE A 40 -12.16 -15.64 -25.28
C ILE A 40 -13.55 -15.24 -25.79
N ALA A 41 -14.10 -14.12 -25.33
CA ALA A 41 -15.43 -13.66 -25.74
C ALA A 41 -15.52 -13.32 -27.24
N ASN A 42 -14.42 -12.88 -27.86
CA ASN A 42 -14.36 -12.59 -29.29
C ASN A 42 -14.28 -13.87 -30.13
N GLU A 43 -13.57 -14.89 -29.64
CA GLU A 43 -13.46 -16.19 -30.32
C GLU A 43 -14.73 -17.03 -30.22
N TYR A 44 -15.49 -16.87 -29.12
CA TYR A 44 -16.74 -17.61 -28.87
C TYR A 44 -17.95 -16.68 -28.70
N PRO A 45 -18.44 -16.02 -29.78
CA PRO A 45 -19.59 -15.14 -29.70
C PRO A 45 -20.87 -15.94 -29.38
N ALA A 46 -21.71 -15.42 -28.49
CA ALA A 46 -22.97 -16.06 -28.11
C ALA A 46 -23.95 -16.27 -29.29
N SER A 47 -23.80 -15.53 -30.38
CA SER A 47 -24.63 -15.62 -31.59
C SER A 47 -24.14 -16.65 -32.62
N SER A 48 -22.96 -17.24 -32.43
CA SER A 48 -22.38 -18.19 -33.39
C SER A 48 -22.93 -19.60 -33.19
N LYS A 49 -23.18 -20.32 -34.29
CA LYS A 49 -23.47 -21.76 -34.22
C LYS A 49 -22.20 -22.50 -33.82
N MET A 50 -22.29 -23.28 -32.76
CA MET A 50 -21.17 -24.06 -32.23
C MET A 50 -20.67 -25.07 -33.26
N SER A 51 -19.38 -25.01 -33.57
CA SER A 51 -18.69 -25.94 -34.47
C SER A 51 -18.14 -27.15 -33.70
N LEU A 52 -17.81 -28.24 -34.41
CA LEU A 52 -17.15 -29.41 -33.81
C LEU A 52 -15.77 -29.03 -33.20
N ARG A 53 -15.08 -28.07 -33.82
CA ARG A 53 -13.82 -27.53 -33.31
C ARG A 53 -14.03 -26.83 -31.97
N ASP A 54 -15.09 -26.03 -31.86
CA ASP A 54 -15.42 -25.31 -30.62
C ASP A 54 -15.70 -26.30 -29.47
N ILE A 55 -16.33 -27.45 -29.76
CA ILE A 55 -16.55 -28.52 -28.78
C ILE A 55 -15.23 -29.11 -28.29
N LEU A 56 -14.26 -29.32 -29.19
CA LEU A 56 -12.96 -29.88 -28.86
C LEU A 56 -12.07 -28.90 -28.09
N GLU A 57 -12.17 -27.60 -28.35
CA GLU A 57 -11.41 -26.55 -27.67
C GLU A 57 -12.06 -26.12 -26.32
N MET A 58 -13.34 -26.44 -26.10
CA MET A 58 -14.09 -26.04 -24.91
C MET A 58 -13.41 -26.38 -23.56
N PRO A 59 -12.75 -27.54 -23.36
CA PRO A 59 -12.04 -27.82 -22.11
C PRO A 59 -10.94 -26.80 -21.80
N ALA A 60 -10.19 -26.34 -22.81
CA ALA A 60 -9.17 -25.31 -22.64
C ALA A 60 -9.79 -23.95 -22.31
N VAL A 61 -10.93 -23.62 -22.93
CA VAL A 61 -11.68 -22.40 -22.61
C VAL A 61 -12.16 -22.40 -21.17
N VAL A 62 -12.70 -23.53 -20.69
CA VAL A 62 -13.12 -23.69 -19.29
C VAL A 62 -11.91 -23.54 -18.35
N GLY A 63 -10.77 -24.16 -18.68
CA GLY A 63 -9.53 -24.01 -17.93
C GLY A 63 -9.07 -22.56 -17.82
N ALA A 64 -9.04 -21.84 -18.95
CA ALA A 64 -8.67 -20.42 -18.96
C ALA A 64 -9.63 -19.55 -18.14
N MET A 65 -10.95 -19.83 -18.20
CA MET A 65 -11.95 -19.12 -17.40
C MET A 65 -11.83 -19.42 -15.90
N GLN A 66 -11.45 -20.65 -15.55
CA GLN A 66 -11.14 -21.03 -14.18
C GLN A 66 -9.88 -20.33 -13.67
N ALA A 67 -8.80 -20.30 -14.44
CA ALA A 67 -7.56 -19.57 -14.09
C ALA A 67 -7.83 -18.07 -13.86
N ILE A 68 -8.70 -17.46 -14.68
CA ILE A 68 -9.14 -16.07 -14.48
C ILE A 68 -9.86 -15.91 -13.13
N LEU A 69 -10.77 -16.82 -12.78
CA LEU A 69 -11.50 -16.78 -11.50
C LEU A 69 -10.56 -16.96 -10.30
N GLU A 70 -9.64 -17.90 -10.39
CA GLU A 70 -8.63 -18.15 -9.35
C GLU A 70 -7.73 -16.93 -9.15
N THR A 71 -7.32 -16.27 -10.24
CA THR A 71 -6.54 -15.02 -10.17
C THR A 71 -7.33 -13.89 -9.50
N VAL A 72 -8.63 -13.78 -9.76
CA VAL A 72 -9.51 -12.80 -9.10
C VAL A 72 -9.63 -13.08 -7.59
N ALA A 73 -9.72 -14.36 -7.21
CA ALA A 73 -9.75 -14.76 -5.80
C ALA A 73 -8.43 -14.41 -5.11
N ALA A 74 -7.30 -14.85 -5.69
CA ALA A 74 -5.96 -14.54 -5.18
C ALA A 74 -5.71 -13.03 -5.06
N LEU A 75 -6.17 -12.23 -6.02
CA LEU A 75 -6.10 -10.77 -5.94
C LEU A 75 -6.87 -10.20 -4.74
N SER A 76 -8.02 -10.80 -4.43
CA SER A 76 -8.84 -10.38 -3.29
C SER A 76 -8.14 -10.73 -1.97
N ASP A 77 -7.53 -11.91 -1.89
CA ASP A 77 -6.79 -12.37 -0.71
C ASP A 77 -5.56 -11.48 -0.46
N VAL A 78 -4.74 -11.24 -1.49
CA VAL A 78 -3.57 -10.36 -1.40
C VAL A 78 -3.97 -8.93 -1.00
N ALA A 79 -5.10 -8.42 -1.49
CA ALA A 79 -5.59 -7.11 -1.10
C ALA A 79 -6.06 -7.05 0.37
N SER A 80 -6.70 -8.11 0.87
CA SER A 80 -7.08 -8.19 2.29
C SER A 80 -5.85 -8.27 3.18
N GLU A 81 -4.90 -9.15 2.85
CA GLU A 81 -3.64 -9.29 3.59
C GLU A 81 -2.84 -7.97 3.61
N CYS A 82 -2.78 -7.26 2.48
CA CYS A 82 -2.14 -5.95 2.40
C CYS A 82 -2.82 -4.96 3.35
N ALA A 83 -4.15 -4.90 3.39
CA ALA A 83 -4.89 -4.00 4.26
C ALA A 83 -4.59 -4.29 5.74
N ASP A 84 -4.59 -5.56 6.14
CA ASP A 84 -4.31 -5.99 7.51
C ASP A 84 -2.87 -5.66 7.91
N ALA A 85 -1.90 -5.99 7.06
CA ALA A 85 -0.49 -5.71 7.30
C ALA A 85 -0.22 -4.19 7.39
N THR A 86 -0.82 -3.42 6.50
CA THR A 86 -0.71 -1.95 6.47
C THR A 86 -1.31 -1.34 7.74
N ALA A 87 -2.48 -1.81 8.18
CA ALA A 87 -3.11 -1.37 9.43
C ALA A 87 -2.24 -1.68 10.65
N ALA A 88 -1.68 -2.89 10.72
CA ALA A 88 -0.79 -3.32 11.80
C ALA A 88 0.49 -2.46 11.90
N ARG A 89 0.96 -1.89 10.78
CA ARG A 89 2.11 -0.96 10.74
C ARG A 89 1.71 0.48 11.03
N ARG A 90 0.53 0.93 10.57
CA ARG A 90 0.04 2.30 10.74
C ARG A 90 -0.20 2.65 12.20
N ASP A 91 -0.81 1.74 12.97
CA ASP A 91 -1.19 1.99 14.36
C ASP A 91 -0.02 2.33 15.28
N PRO A 92 1.11 1.58 15.26
CA PRO A 92 2.32 1.96 15.97
C PRO A 92 2.86 3.35 15.60
N VAL A 93 2.85 3.71 14.31
CA VAL A 93 3.32 5.03 13.84
C VAL A 93 2.47 6.13 14.44
N LEU A 94 1.15 6.02 14.35
CA LEU A 94 0.23 7.02 14.89
C LEU A 94 0.37 7.17 16.40
N LYS A 95 0.51 6.06 17.14
CA LYS A 95 0.77 6.09 18.59
C LYS A 95 2.10 6.77 18.93
N PHE A 96 3.15 6.51 18.15
CA PHE A 96 4.45 7.12 18.37
C PHE A 96 4.43 8.62 18.05
N VAL A 97 3.82 9.04 16.94
CA VAL A 97 3.61 10.45 16.60
C VAL A 97 2.82 11.17 17.69
N ALA A 98 1.74 10.58 18.19
CA ALA A 98 0.95 11.16 19.28
C ALA A 98 1.79 11.36 20.56
N ARG A 99 2.65 10.40 20.88
CA ARG A 99 3.58 10.51 22.00
C ARG A 99 4.59 11.64 21.79
N VAL A 100 5.24 11.68 20.62
CA VAL A 100 6.22 12.74 20.27
C VAL A 100 5.58 14.12 20.38
N LYS A 101 4.34 14.28 19.91
CA LYS A 101 3.55 15.51 20.06
C LYS A 101 3.25 15.86 21.51
N ALA A 102 2.85 14.89 22.32
CA ALA A 102 2.61 15.09 23.76
C ALA A 102 3.89 15.52 24.52
N GLU A 103 5.06 15.15 24.01
CA GLU A 103 6.35 15.55 24.58
C GLU A 103 6.83 16.95 24.14
N GLY A 104 6.04 17.68 23.34
CA GLY A 104 6.30 19.05 22.92
C GLY A 104 7.11 19.15 21.63
N PHE A 105 6.89 18.23 20.70
CA PHE A 105 7.43 18.32 19.33
C PHE A 105 6.31 18.43 18.31
N GLU A 106 6.49 19.25 17.29
CA GLU A 106 5.68 19.18 16.08
C GLU A 106 6.30 18.16 15.12
N VAL A 107 5.46 17.43 14.38
CA VAL A 107 5.88 16.42 13.39
C VAL A 107 5.31 16.82 12.04
N ALA A 108 6.17 17.15 11.09
CA ALA A 108 5.81 17.46 9.72
C ALA A 108 5.58 16.17 8.87
N ASN A 109 5.04 16.33 7.67
CA ASN A 109 4.73 15.20 6.77
C ASN A 109 5.96 14.41 6.31
N ASP A 110 7.13 15.07 6.28
CA ASP A 110 8.44 14.48 5.97
C ASP A 110 9.15 13.90 7.22
N TRP A 111 8.42 13.80 8.33
CA TRP A 111 8.92 13.35 9.64
C TRP A 111 9.92 14.30 10.31
N THR A 112 10.08 15.53 9.80
CA THR A 112 10.88 16.57 10.46
C THR A 112 10.25 16.93 11.81
N LEU A 113 11.10 17.05 12.84
CA LEU A 113 10.69 17.37 14.21
C LEU A 113 11.10 18.79 14.58
N THR A 114 10.15 19.56 15.11
CA THR A 114 10.38 20.91 15.63
C THR A 114 10.06 20.92 17.11
N ASP A 115 11.00 21.33 17.96
CA ASP A 115 10.73 21.53 19.40
C ASP A 115 9.84 22.76 19.56
N THR A 116 8.68 22.60 20.20
CA THR A 116 7.69 23.67 20.42
C THR A 116 7.70 24.20 21.85
N ARG A 117 8.60 23.71 22.72
CA ARG A 117 8.71 24.23 24.08
C ARG A 117 9.35 25.62 24.05
N ASP A 118 8.58 26.62 24.48
CA ASP A 118 9.10 27.94 24.79
C ASP A 118 10.14 27.83 25.91
N GLN A 119 11.39 28.17 25.60
CA GLN A 119 12.39 28.42 26.64
C GLN A 119 12.11 29.80 27.23
N PRO A 120 11.90 29.93 28.55
CA PRO A 120 11.69 31.23 29.14
C PRO A 120 12.91 32.14 28.87
N HIS A 121 12.68 33.20 28.09
CA HIS A 121 13.66 34.24 27.72
C HIS A 121 14.05 35.16 28.90
N ALA A 122 14.14 34.64 30.13
CA ALA A 122 14.67 35.41 31.23
C ALA A 122 16.18 35.58 31.00
N HIS A 123 16.60 36.78 30.62
CA HIS A 123 18.00 37.21 30.68
C HIS A 123 18.50 36.93 32.10
N THR A 124 19.43 35.98 32.21
CA THR A 124 20.06 35.63 33.47
C THR A 124 21.55 35.51 33.19
N ASP A 125 22.34 36.28 33.93
CA ASP A 125 23.80 36.26 33.84
C ASP A 125 24.40 35.19 34.77
N ASP A 126 23.55 34.35 35.39
CA ASP A 126 23.99 33.23 36.22
C ASP A 126 24.60 32.12 35.34
N PRO A 127 25.92 31.87 35.46
CA PRO A 127 26.61 30.86 34.64
C PRO A 127 26.04 29.45 34.84
N ALA A 128 25.54 29.12 36.03
CA ALA A 128 24.98 27.80 36.30
C ALA A 128 23.67 27.59 35.50
N LEU A 129 22.84 28.62 35.40
CA LEU A 129 21.61 28.58 34.61
C LEU A 129 21.88 28.56 33.11
N LEU A 130 22.97 29.20 32.64
CA LEU A 130 23.39 29.12 31.23
C LEU A 130 23.86 27.70 30.86
N VAL A 131 24.68 27.07 31.70
CA VAL A 131 25.12 25.67 31.50
C VAL A 131 23.93 24.71 31.50
N GLN A 132 23.00 24.88 32.45
CA GLN A 132 21.78 24.07 32.51
C GLN A 132 20.93 24.19 31.24
N ARG A 133 20.69 25.43 30.76
CA ARG A 133 19.93 25.66 29.52
C ARG A 133 20.59 25.03 28.30
N GLU A 134 21.91 25.12 28.20
CA GLU A 134 22.62 24.54 27.06
C GLU A 134 22.61 23.01 27.12
N ALA A 135 22.76 22.42 28.31
CA ALA A 135 22.60 20.99 28.51
C ALA A 135 21.18 20.51 28.13
N GLU A 136 20.13 21.27 28.50
CA GLU A 136 18.76 20.96 28.12
C GLU A 136 18.52 21.04 26.61
N LYS A 137 19.09 22.05 25.92
CA LYS A 137 19.03 22.13 24.45
C LYS A 137 19.68 20.93 23.79
N ILE A 138 20.87 20.55 24.25
CA ILE A 138 21.60 19.38 23.72
C ILE A 138 20.77 18.12 23.93
N ALA A 139 20.27 17.89 25.15
CA ALA A 139 19.44 16.73 25.46
C ALA A 139 18.16 16.67 24.60
N ARG A 140 17.53 17.82 24.32
CA ARG A 140 16.34 17.89 23.45
C ARG A 140 16.68 17.65 21.99
N ALA A 141 17.81 18.16 21.50
CA ALA A 141 18.29 17.90 20.15
C ALA A 141 18.61 16.41 19.95
N GLU A 142 19.27 15.77 20.92
CA GLU A 142 19.52 14.33 20.92
C GLU A 142 18.23 13.51 20.95
N GLN A 143 17.26 13.93 21.77
CA GLN A 143 15.94 13.31 21.82
C GLN A 143 15.20 13.42 20.48
N ALA A 144 15.22 14.59 19.84
CA ALA A 144 14.62 14.81 18.53
C ALA A 144 15.29 13.93 17.46
N ALA A 145 16.63 13.84 17.46
CA ALA A 145 17.35 12.97 16.54
C ALA A 145 16.95 11.50 16.69
N ALA A 146 16.86 11.00 17.93
CA ALA A 146 16.45 9.63 18.21
C ALA A 146 14.99 9.36 17.78
N TYR A 147 14.09 10.33 17.96
CA TYR A 147 12.69 10.23 17.52
C TYR A 147 12.56 10.25 16.01
N HIS A 148 13.31 11.12 15.33
CA HIS A 148 13.34 11.19 13.88
C HIS A 148 13.85 9.87 13.28
N GLU A 149 14.97 9.34 13.75
CA GLU A 149 15.51 8.05 13.30
C GLU A 149 14.50 6.90 13.48
N ARG A 150 13.78 6.90 14.60
CA ARG A 150 12.73 5.91 14.86
C ARG A 150 11.54 6.06 13.91
N LEU A 151 11.08 7.29 13.65
CA LEU A 151 10.00 7.55 12.68
C LEU A 151 10.39 7.07 11.28
N LEU A 152 11.62 7.38 10.83
CA LEU A 152 12.13 6.92 9.54
C LEU A 152 12.17 5.40 9.44
N ARG A 153 12.63 4.69 10.48
CA ARG A 153 12.61 3.22 10.50
C ARG A 153 11.20 2.65 10.42
N MET A 154 10.24 3.27 11.10
CA MET A 154 8.85 2.82 11.05
C MET A 154 8.18 3.12 9.70
N ALA A 155 8.50 4.26 9.09
CA ALA A 155 8.04 4.63 7.75
C ALA A 155 8.63 3.69 6.68
N ALA A 156 9.93 3.39 6.75
CA ALA A 156 10.58 2.43 5.85
C ALA A 156 9.93 1.04 5.94
N ALA A 157 9.66 0.54 7.15
CA ALA A 157 8.98 -0.75 7.31
C ALA A 157 7.55 -0.78 6.72
N PHE A 158 6.86 0.37 6.71
CA PHE A 158 5.56 0.52 6.06
C PHE A 158 5.69 0.51 4.52
N GLU A 159 6.68 1.21 4.00
CA GLU A 159 6.99 1.24 2.57
C GLU A 159 7.40 -0.15 2.06
N ASP A 160 8.30 -0.84 2.76
CA ASP A 160 8.72 -2.22 2.45
C ASP A 160 7.51 -3.16 2.36
N THR A 161 6.58 -3.06 3.30
CA THR A 161 5.33 -3.85 3.29
C THR A 161 4.53 -3.54 2.02
N THR A 162 4.37 -2.26 1.67
CA THR A 162 3.60 -1.84 0.50
C THR A 162 4.27 -2.31 -0.81
N ILE A 163 5.59 -2.27 -0.89
CA ILE A 163 6.38 -2.76 -2.04
C ILE A 163 6.20 -4.27 -2.19
N GLU A 164 6.31 -5.04 -1.11
CA GLU A 164 6.13 -6.49 -1.11
C GLU A 164 4.76 -6.87 -1.68
N TYR A 165 3.68 -6.27 -1.16
CA TYR A 165 2.33 -6.56 -1.63
C TYR A 165 2.09 -6.11 -3.08
N THR A 166 2.69 -5.00 -3.49
CA THR A 166 2.65 -4.53 -4.88
C THR A 166 3.28 -5.56 -5.82
N GLN A 167 4.43 -6.14 -5.44
CA GLN A 167 5.08 -7.19 -6.21
C GLN A 167 4.26 -8.47 -6.23
N ARG A 168 3.66 -8.86 -5.10
CA ARG A 168 2.75 -10.03 -5.03
C ARG A 168 1.56 -9.88 -5.98
N VAL A 169 0.92 -8.71 -6.01
CA VAL A 169 -0.17 -8.42 -6.94
C VAL A 169 0.29 -8.54 -8.39
N ARG A 170 1.42 -7.91 -8.76
CA ARG A 170 1.96 -8.03 -10.13
C ARG A 170 2.33 -9.46 -10.51
N GLY A 171 2.80 -10.25 -9.55
CA GLY A 171 3.10 -11.67 -9.71
C GLY A 171 1.90 -12.51 -10.16
N LEU A 172 0.67 -12.09 -9.84
CA LEU A 172 -0.57 -12.78 -10.25
C LEU A 172 -0.78 -12.79 -11.78
N ILE A 173 -0.15 -11.87 -12.52
CA ILE A 173 -0.18 -11.84 -13.98
C ILE A 173 0.54 -13.06 -14.58
N GLY A 174 1.63 -13.48 -13.93
CA GLY A 174 2.48 -14.60 -14.35
C GLY A 174 1.84 -15.96 -14.12
N THR A 175 1.21 -16.17 -12.95
CA THR A 175 0.53 -17.45 -12.62
C THR A 175 -0.64 -17.77 -13.53
N ALA A 176 -1.24 -16.76 -14.17
CA ALA A 176 -2.34 -16.96 -15.09
C ALA A 176 -1.89 -17.47 -16.48
N LEU A 177 -0.58 -17.56 -16.78
CA LEU A 177 -0.03 -18.00 -18.08
C LEU A 177 0.30 -19.51 -18.14
N ASP A 178 0.33 -20.19 -17.00
CA ASP A 178 0.76 -21.59 -16.88
C ASP A 178 -0.40 -22.61 -16.86
N GLY A 179 -1.64 -22.15 -17.10
CA GLY A 179 -2.87 -22.95 -17.10
C GLY A 179 -3.49 -23.11 -18.47
#